data_AF-A0A6P0XGM3-F1
#
_entry.id   AF-A0A6P0XGM3-F1
#
_cell.length_a   1.000
_cell.length_b   1.000
_cell.length_c   1.000
_cell.angle_alpha   90.00
_cell.angle_beta   90.00
_cell.angle_gamma   90.00
#
_symmetry.space_group_name_H-M   'P 1'
#
loop_
_entity.id
_entity.type
_entity.pdbx_description
1 polymer ?
#
loop_
_entity_poly.entity_id
_entity_poly.type
_entity_poly.pdbx_seq_one_letter_code
_entity_poly.pdbx_strand_id
1 'polypeptide(L)'
;MNVPMTGESLADYLRRLRNGLGLTQKELAKRANIHIHSLGKIERGLTTRLNQKTLRGLAYALSIPSEYLESVSKGVPVSASDILKFCPICWTPGTPPDEMWLSPKAKFCMFCGTALCDRCSNCNQPIISLTFRFCPYCGQPYKTTS
;
A
#
# COMPACT_ATOMS: atom_id res chain seq x y z
N MET A 1 5.01 -8.56 -7.49
CA MET A 1 5.45 -7.50 -6.55
C MET A 1 4.58 -6.27 -6.77
N ASN A 2 3.94 -5.76 -5.72
CA ASN A 2 3.00 -4.65 -5.82
C ASN A 2 3.64 -3.29 -5.51
N VAL A 3 4.96 -3.26 -5.27
CA VAL A 3 5.70 -2.02 -5.04
C VAL A 3 6.03 -1.36 -6.39
N PRO A 4 5.96 -0.04 -6.51
CA PRO A 4 6.47 0.69 -7.67
C PRO A 4 7.96 0.45 -7.90
N MET A 5 8.36 0.28 -9.15
CA MET A 5 9.78 0.19 -9.49
C MET A 5 10.41 1.59 -9.59
N THR A 6 11.72 1.69 -9.35
CA THR A 6 12.45 2.95 -9.48
C THR A 6 12.35 3.49 -10.91
N GLY A 7 11.80 4.70 -11.07
CA GLY A 7 11.61 5.34 -12.37
C GLY A 7 10.40 4.85 -13.17
N GLU A 8 9.55 3.98 -12.61
CA GLU A 8 8.33 3.50 -13.28
C GLU A 8 7.29 4.63 -13.41
N SER A 9 6.68 4.77 -14.58
CA SER A 9 5.61 5.74 -14.79
C SER A 9 4.28 5.26 -14.18
N LEU A 10 3.36 6.18 -13.88
CA LEU A 10 2.01 5.83 -13.41
C LEU A 10 1.28 4.90 -14.39
N ALA A 11 1.47 5.13 -15.69
CA ALA A 11 0.86 4.34 -16.75
C ALA A 11 1.38 2.90 -16.73
N ASP A 12 2.70 2.73 -16.62
CA ASP A 12 3.34 1.42 -16.63
C ASP A 12 3.04 0.64 -15.36
N TYR A 13 3.08 1.32 -14.20
CA TYR A 13 2.74 0.74 -12.91
C TYR A 13 1.31 0.19 -12.90
N LEU A 14 0.33 0.98 -13.32
CA LEU A 14 -1.07 0.54 -13.40
C LEU A 14 -1.26 -0.61 -14.38
N ARG A 15 -0.66 -0.53 -15.57
CA ARG A 15 -0.76 -1.57 -16.59
C ARG A 15 -0.17 -2.90 -16.08
N ARG A 16 0.97 -2.85 -15.41
CA ARG A 16 1.64 -4.00 -14.81
C ARG A 16 0.78 -4.67 -13.74
N LEU A 17 0.23 -3.89 -12.80
CA LEU A 17 -0.65 -4.44 -11.76
C LEU A 17 -1.94 -5.02 -12.34
N ARG A 18 -2.58 -4.29 -13.27
CA ARG A 18 -3.80 -4.75 -13.94
C ARG A 18 -3.57 -6.09 -14.64
N ASN A 19 -2.49 -6.20 -15.42
CA ASN A 19 -2.13 -7.42 -16.13
C ASN A 19 -1.77 -8.56 -15.16
N GLY A 20 -1.07 -8.26 -14.06
CA GLY A 20 -0.76 -9.24 -13.03
C GLY A 20 -1.99 -9.82 -12.32
N LEU A 21 -3.10 -9.08 -12.30
CA LEU A 21 -4.40 -9.54 -11.80
C LEU A 21 -5.30 -10.14 -12.89
N GLY A 22 -4.82 -10.25 -14.15
CA GLY A 22 -5.60 -10.77 -15.27
C GLY A 22 -6.81 -9.91 -15.67
N LEU A 23 -6.79 -8.61 -15.35
CA LEU A 23 -7.95 -7.73 -15.56
C LEU A 23 -7.91 -7.01 -16.89
N THR A 24 -9.09 -6.84 -17.51
CA THR A 24 -9.26 -5.90 -18.62
C THR A 24 -9.36 -4.46 -18.10
N GLN A 25 -9.14 -3.47 -18.96
CA GLN A 25 -9.34 -2.06 -18.60
C GLN A 25 -10.79 -1.80 -18.15
N LYS A 26 -11.77 -2.41 -18.83
CA LYS A 26 -13.19 -2.30 -18.45
C LYS A 26 -13.44 -2.82 -17.03
N GLU A 27 -12.83 -3.95 -16.70
CA GLU A 27 -13.01 -4.59 -15.40
C GLU A 27 -12.35 -3.78 -14.27
N LEU A 28 -11.13 -3.29 -14.48
CA LEU A 28 -10.46 -2.41 -13.53
C LEU A 28 -11.23 -1.11 -13.33
N ALA A 29 -11.68 -0.46 -14.42
CA ALA A 29 -12.44 0.78 -14.35
C ALA A 29 -13.74 0.60 -13.55
N LYS A 30 -14.46 -0.51 -13.77
CA LYS A 30 -15.66 -0.88 -13.03
C LYS A 30 -15.36 -1.05 -11.53
N ARG A 31 -14.32 -1.81 -11.17
CA ARG A 31 -13.93 -2.03 -9.76
C ARG A 31 -13.48 -0.76 -9.07
N ALA A 32 -12.75 0.10 -9.77
CA ALA A 32 -12.28 1.38 -9.25
C ALA A 32 -13.37 2.47 -9.24
N ASN A 33 -14.57 2.16 -9.75
CA ASN A 33 -15.68 3.09 -9.92
C ASN A 33 -15.26 4.37 -10.68
N ILE A 34 -14.56 4.18 -11.81
CA ILE A 34 -14.14 5.25 -12.71
C ILE A 34 -14.57 4.96 -14.15
N HIS A 35 -14.61 6.01 -14.96
CA HIS A 35 -14.94 5.87 -16.37
C HIS A 35 -13.82 5.17 -17.14
N ILE A 36 -14.17 4.26 -18.05
CA ILE A 36 -13.21 3.49 -18.84
C ILE A 36 -12.28 4.39 -19.68
N HIS A 37 -12.80 5.50 -20.22
CA HIS A 37 -11.96 6.45 -20.97
C HIS A 37 -10.96 7.17 -20.06
N SER A 38 -11.30 7.40 -18.78
CA SER A 38 -10.36 7.99 -17.81
C SER A 38 -9.21 7.02 -17.55
N LEU A 39 -9.52 5.74 -17.30
CA LEU A 39 -8.50 4.70 -17.16
C LEU A 39 -7.61 4.61 -18.41
N GLY A 40 -8.21 4.62 -19.61
CA GLY A 40 -7.47 4.58 -20.86
C GLY A 40 -6.58 5.81 -21.12
N LYS A 41 -6.91 6.99 -20.56
CA LYS A 41 -6.02 8.16 -20.59
C LYS A 41 -4.84 7.99 -19.62
N ILE A 42 -5.10 7.48 -18.42
CA ILE A 42 -4.07 7.22 -17.42
C ILE A 42 -3.08 6.16 -17.93
N GLU A 43 -3.56 5.02 -18.43
CA GLU A 43 -2.70 3.94 -18.97
C GLU A 43 -1.96 4.34 -20.25
N ARG A 44 -2.29 5.46 -20.90
CA ARG A 44 -1.52 6.00 -22.03
C ARG A 44 -0.56 7.12 -21.63
N GLY A 45 -0.48 7.45 -20.34
CA GLY A 45 0.34 8.56 -19.85
C GLY A 45 -0.22 9.95 -20.15
N LEU A 46 -1.45 10.05 -20.68
CA LEU A 46 -2.13 11.33 -20.94
C LEU A 46 -2.64 11.97 -19.64
N THR A 47 -2.76 11.19 -18.58
CA THR A 47 -3.14 11.68 -17.25
C THR A 47 -2.13 11.15 -16.24
N THR A 48 -1.25 12.02 -15.79
CA THR A 48 -0.17 11.70 -14.85
C THR A 48 -0.52 12.04 -13.40
N ARG A 49 -1.45 12.98 -13.19
CA ARG A 49 -1.96 13.37 -11.87
C ARG A 49 -3.37 12.82 -11.64
N LEU A 50 -3.55 12.13 -10.52
CA LEU A 50 -4.84 11.58 -10.10
C LEU A 50 -5.48 12.46 -9.02
N ASN A 51 -6.80 12.62 -9.09
CA ASN A 51 -7.55 13.16 -7.96
C ASN A 51 -7.73 12.10 -6.86
N GLN A 52 -8.02 12.52 -5.62
CA GLN A 52 -8.13 11.61 -4.48
C GLN A 52 -9.17 10.50 -4.69
N LYS A 53 -10.31 10.80 -5.32
CA LYS A 53 -11.37 9.79 -5.57
C LYS A 53 -10.87 8.68 -6.49
N THR A 54 -10.23 9.05 -7.59
CA THR A 54 -9.67 8.10 -8.58
C THR A 54 -8.53 7.30 -7.98
N LEU A 55 -7.66 7.96 -7.22
CA LEU A 55 -6.53 7.33 -6.56
C LEU A 55 -7.00 6.26 -5.56
N ARG A 56 -7.96 6.59 -4.67
CA ARG A 56 -8.53 5.62 -3.72
C ARG A 56 -9.26 4.47 -4.42
N GLY A 57 -10.03 4.76 -5.46
CA GLY A 57 -10.72 3.75 -6.24
C GLY A 57 -9.77 2.75 -6.90
N LEU A 58 -8.70 3.25 -7.53
CA LEU A 58 -7.67 2.41 -8.14
C LEU A 58 -6.88 1.61 -7.10
N ALA A 59 -6.49 2.23 -5.99
CA ALA A 59 -5.79 1.57 -4.88
C ALA A 59 -6.60 0.38 -4.35
N TYR A 60 -7.89 0.60 -4.09
CA TYR A 60 -8.82 -0.43 -3.64
C TYR A 60 -8.96 -1.56 -4.68
N ALA A 61 -9.21 -1.21 -5.95
CA ALA A 61 -9.42 -2.20 -7.02
C ALA A 61 -8.19 -3.06 -7.32
N LEU A 62 -6.99 -2.52 -7.08
CA LEU A 62 -5.71 -3.22 -7.26
C LEU A 62 -5.19 -3.85 -5.95
N SER A 63 -5.89 -3.66 -4.83
CA SER A 63 -5.48 -4.12 -3.49
C SER A 63 -4.06 -3.68 -3.13
N ILE A 64 -3.78 -2.38 -3.32
CA ILE A 64 -2.51 -1.74 -2.98
C ILE A 64 -2.74 -0.53 -2.07
N PRO A 65 -1.73 -0.10 -1.30
CA PRO A 65 -1.77 1.19 -0.60
C PRO A 65 -1.91 2.36 -1.58
N SER A 66 -2.68 3.38 -1.20
CA SER A 66 -2.88 4.62 -1.98
C SER A 66 -1.57 5.37 -2.22
N GLU A 67 -0.65 5.26 -1.27
CA GLU A 67 0.63 5.95 -1.21
C GLU A 67 1.54 5.50 -2.37
N TYR A 68 1.38 4.25 -2.83
CA TYR A 68 2.10 3.75 -4.00
C TYR A 68 1.62 4.39 -5.30
N LEU A 69 0.33 4.71 -5.41
CA LEU A 69 -0.17 5.48 -6.57
C LEU A 69 0.20 6.96 -6.44
N GLU A 70 0.19 7.50 -5.22
CA GLU A 70 0.49 8.90 -4.97
C GLU A 70 1.95 9.25 -5.27
N SER A 71 2.89 8.44 -4.79
CA SER A 71 4.33 8.55 -5.06
C SER A 71 4.62 8.54 -6.56
N VAL A 72 4.13 7.52 -7.28
CA VAL A 72 4.32 7.39 -8.73
C VAL A 72 3.64 8.52 -9.49
N SER A 73 2.46 8.97 -9.05
CA SER A 73 1.74 10.09 -9.68
C SER A 73 2.44 11.43 -9.47
N LYS A 74 3.10 11.64 -8.32
CA LYS A 74 3.88 12.86 -8.02
C LYS A 74 5.31 12.80 -8.55
N GLY A 75 5.78 11.66 -9.05
CA GLY A 75 7.17 11.46 -9.46
C GLY A 75 8.15 11.51 -8.28
N VAL A 76 7.64 11.34 -7.06
CA VAL A 76 8.47 11.22 -5.86
C VAL A 76 8.79 9.74 -5.73
N PRO A 77 10.07 9.32 -5.68
CA PRO A 77 10.39 7.93 -5.46
C PRO A 77 9.71 7.48 -4.18
N VAL A 78 9.06 6.31 -4.19
CA VAL A 78 8.66 5.63 -2.94
C VAL A 78 9.94 5.42 -2.17
N SER A 79 10.28 6.36 -1.29
CA SER A 79 11.27 6.07 -0.27
C SER A 79 10.69 4.91 0.52
N ALA A 80 11.49 3.88 0.75
CA ALA A 80 11.15 2.73 1.60
C ALA A 80 10.74 3.11 3.05
N SER A 81 10.57 4.41 3.33
CA SER A 81 10.05 5.05 4.54
C SER A 81 8.52 5.01 4.67
N ASP A 82 7.75 4.66 3.63
CA ASP A 82 6.27 4.59 3.73
C ASP A 82 5.73 3.21 4.12
N ILE A 83 6.62 2.24 4.37
CA ILE A 83 6.20 0.96 4.94
C ILE A 83 6.08 1.15 6.45
N LEU A 84 4.85 1.40 6.92
CA LEU A 84 4.50 1.34 8.34
C LEU A 84 4.91 -0.02 8.90
N LYS A 85 5.99 -0.02 9.68
CA LYS A 85 6.51 -1.19 10.38
C LYS A 85 6.27 -1.05 11.88
N PHE A 86 5.96 -2.16 12.52
CA PHE A 86 5.85 -2.23 13.97
C PHE A 86 6.30 -3.60 14.48
N CYS A 87 6.63 -3.66 15.77
CA CYS A 87 6.88 -4.94 16.42
C CYS A 87 5.54 -5.52 16.93
N PRO A 88 5.12 -6.73 16.51
CA PRO A 88 3.87 -7.33 16.95
C PRO A 88 3.87 -7.76 18.42
N ILE A 89 5.01 -7.73 19.10
CA ILE A 89 5.15 -8.06 20.54
C ILE A 89 5.25 -6.78 21.37
N CYS A 90 6.19 -5.89 21.02
CA CYS A 90 6.51 -4.71 21.84
C CYS A 90 5.56 -3.53 21.61
N TRP A 91 4.90 -3.45 20.46
CA TRP A 91 4.03 -2.31 20.16
C TRP A 91 2.82 -2.26 21.10
N THR A 92 2.43 -1.05 21.48
CA THR A 92 1.21 -0.79 22.26
C THR A 92 0.06 -0.46 21.31
N PRO A 93 -1.01 -1.27 21.24
CA PRO A 93 -2.05 -1.08 20.25
C PRO A 93 -2.78 0.25 20.41
N GLY A 94 -2.88 1.02 19.33
CA GLY A 94 -3.48 2.35 19.31
C GLY A 94 -2.52 3.50 19.63
N THR A 95 -1.22 3.22 19.82
CA THR A 95 -0.18 4.26 19.89
C THR A 95 0.58 4.34 18.56
N PRO A 96 1.22 5.48 18.26
CA PRO A 96 2.23 5.53 17.21
C PRO A 96 3.30 4.43 17.40
N PRO A 97 3.88 3.90 16.31
CA PRO A 97 5.05 3.03 16.41
C PRO A 97 6.25 3.81 16.94
N ASP A 98 7.23 3.08 17.46
CA ASP A 98 8.52 3.65 17.83
C ASP A 98 9.23 4.22 16.59
N GLU A 99 9.81 5.43 16.69
CA GLU A 99 10.52 6.09 15.60
C GLU A 99 11.65 5.23 15.02
N MET A 100 12.30 4.42 15.87
CA MET A 100 13.39 3.54 15.45
C MET A 100 12.92 2.48 14.43
N TRP A 101 11.65 2.06 14.50
CA TRP A 101 11.07 1.11 13.56
C TRP A 101 10.72 1.72 12.21
N LEU A 102 10.53 3.05 12.15
CA LEU A 102 10.23 3.79 10.92
C LEU A 102 11.46 3.92 10.00
N SER A 103 12.66 3.59 10.50
CA SER A 103 13.86 3.55 9.67
C SER A 103 13.73 2.51 8.55
N PRO A 104 14.05 2.86 7.29
CA PRO A 104 14.04 1.90 6.18
C PRO A 104 14.93 0.67 6.43
N LYS A 105 16.02 0.85 7.20
CA LYS A 105 16.98 -0.20 7.54
C LYS A 105 16.53 -1.08 8.70
N ALA A 106 15.52 -0.66 9.47
CA ALA A 106 15.00 -1.46 10.57
C ALA A 106 14.30 -2.71 10.02
N LYS A 107 14.86 -3.87 10.34
CA LYS A 107 14.29 -5.20 10.04
C LYS A 107 13.79 -5.93 11.29
N PHE A 108 14.35 -5.60 12.44
CA PHE A 108 14.07 -6.25 13.72
C PHE A 108 13.80 -5.21 14.81
N CYS A 109 12.98 -5.58 15.79
CA CYS A 109 12.69 -4.78 16.97
C CYS A 109 13.94 -4.66 17.85
N MET A 110 14.32 -3.43 18.21
CA MET A 110 15.46 -3.17 19.10
C MET A 110 15.25 -3.65 20.55
N PHE A 111 13.99 -3.89 20.96
CA PHE A 111 13.66 -4.29 22.34
C PHE A 111 13.60 -5.81 22.52
N CYS A 112 13.07 -6.55 21.55
CA CYS A 112 12.85 -8.00 21.67
C CYS A 112 13.47 -8.84 20.55
N GLY A 113 14.11 -8.22 19.55
CA GLY A 113 14.72 -8.92 18.41
C GLY A 113 13.73 -9.51 17.39
N THR A 114 12.43 -9.42 17.62
CA THR A 114 11.40 -9.94 16.68
C THR A 114 11.43 -9.17 15.36
N ALA A 115 11.22 -9.87 14.24
CA ALA A 115 11.10 -9.23 12.93
C ALA A 115 9.94 -8.21 12.92
N LEU A 116 10.20 -7.03 12.36
CA LEU A 116 9.16 -6.01 12.21
C LEU A 116 8.15 -6.43 11.15
N CYS A 117 6.88 -6.17 11.40
CA CYS A 117 5.78 -6.51 10.51
C CYS A 117 5.23 -5.25 9.84
N ASP A 118 4.91 -5.37 8.56
CA ASP A 118 4.21 -4.38 7.75
C ASP A 118 2.88 -4.91 7.17
N ARG A 119 2.52 -6.15 7.54
CA ARG A 119 1.35 -6.89 7.07
C ARG A 119 0.69 -7.60 8.23
N CYS A 120 -0.62 -7.81 8.10
CA CYS A 120 -1.37 -8.63 9.05
C CYS A 120 -0.88 -10.09 8.99
N SER A 121 -0.56 -10.67 10.14
CA SER A 121 -0.13 -12.07 10.26
C SER A 121 -1.20 -13.07 9.82
N ASN A 122 -2.48 -12.71 9.87
CA ASN A 122 -3.59 -13.60 9.50
C ASN A 122 -3.99 -13.52 8.02
N CYS A 123 -4.17 -12.32 7.45
CA CYS A 123 -4.68 -12.14 6.09
C CYS A 123 -3.66 -11.56 5.10
N ASN A 124 -2.43 -11.28 5.56
CA ASN A 124 -1.33 -10.73 4.77
C ASN A 124 -1.60 -9.36 4.09
N GLN A 125 -2.70 -8.69 4.47
CA GLN A 125 -3.01 -7.34 4.01
C GLN A 125 -2.00 -6.34 4.58
N PRO A 126 -1.56 -5.35 3.78
CA PRO A 126 -0.65 -4.32 4.24
C PRO A 126 -1.28 -3.48 5.36
N ILE A 127 -0.45 -3.08 6.32
CA ILE A 127 -0.90 -2.25 7.44
C ILE A 127 -0.79 -0.79 7.01
N ILE A 128 -1.97 -0.19 6.80
CA ILE A 128 -2.11 1.20 6.35
C ILE A 128 -2.21 2.19 7.51
N SER A 129 -2.48 1.71 8.73
CA SER A 129 -2.53 2.54 9.94
C SER A 129 -2.36 1.69 11.20
N LEU A 130 -1.59 2.21 12.15
CA LEU A 130 -1.43 1.67 13.50
C LEU A 130 -2.32 2.36 14.53
N THR A 131 -3.19 3.30 14.13
CA THR A 131 -4.19 3.87 15.05
C THR A 131 -5.18 2.83 15.56
N PHE A 132 -5.38 1.74 14.82
CA PHE A 132 -6.33 0.68 15.15
C PHE A 132 -5.63 -0.55 15.71
N ARG A 133 -6.26 -1.18 16.71
CA ARG A 133 -5.74 -2.39 17.38
C ARG A 133 -5.94 -3.68 16.57
N PHE A 134 -6.85 -3.65 15.60
CA PHE A 134 -7.30 -4.80 14.80
C PHE A 134 -7.17 -4.53 13.30
N CYS A 135 -7.00 -5.60 12.53
CA CYS A 135 -7.02 -5.53 11.08
C CYS A 135 -8.43 -5.22 10.56
N PRO A 136 -8.63 -4.17 9.74
CA PRO A 136 -9.95 -3.82 9.22
C PRO A 136 -10.49 -4.84 8.19
N TYR A 137 -9.64 -5.74 7.70
CA TYR A 137 -10.01 -6.72 6.68
C TYR A 137 -10.41 -8.08 7.27
N CYS A 138 -9.73 -8.54 8.33
CA CYS A 138 -9.99 -9.86 8.92
C CYS A 138 -10.38 -9.84 10.40
N GLY A 139 -10.36 -8.67 11.05
CA GLY A 139 -10.74 -8.51 12.45
C GLY A 139 -9.71 -9.01 13.46
N GLN A 140 -8.62 -9.65 13.04
CA GLN A 140 -7.60 -10.17 13.96
C GLN A 140 -6.75 -9.02 14.55
N PRO A 141 -6.34 -9.13 15.83
CA PRO A 141 -5.47 -8.15 16.45
C PRO A 141 -4.09 -8.17 15.80
N TYR A 142 -3.49 -6.99 15.66
CA TYR A 142 -2.13 -6.90 15.14
C TYR A 142 -1.07 -7.34 16.15
N LYS A 143 -1.35 -7.14 17.45
CA LYS A 143 -0.47 -7.56 18.53
C LYS A 143 -0.68 -9.04 18.82
N THR A 144 0.40 -9.80 18.75
CA THR A 144 0.44 -11.19 19.21
C THR A 144 0.75 -11.18 20.70
N THR A 145 -0.12 -11.79 21.52
CA THR A 145 0.20 -12.09 22.91
C THR A 145 1.18 -13.27 22.91
N SER A 146 2.41 -13.02 23.37
CA SER A 146 3.34 -14.08 23.76
C SER A 146 2.86 -14.78 25.02
#